data_AF-A0A5A7RT59-F1
#
_entry.id   AF-A0A5A7RT59-F1
#
_cell.length_a   1.000
_cell.length_b   1.000
_cell.length_c   1.000
_cell.angle_alpha   90.00
_cell.angle_beta   90.00
_cell.angle_gamma   90.00
#
_symmetry.space_group_name_H-M   'P 1'
#
loop_
_entity.id
_entity.type
_entity.pdbx_description
1 polymer ?
#
loop_
_entity_poly.entity_id
_entity_poly.type
_entity_poly.pdbx_seq_one_letter_code
_entity_poly.pdbx_strand_id
1 'polypeptide(L)'
;MRRFILSNRPGSDLHIAVENPSPMHSIIRVIKSDGTEDEPIPWTPLTNHMYPLQPDPQYRKPQYIITPTGEKEIPLMHEEDVLYIGENPFIQLIYYYVKQQPNGAKKGDIIRFLTQEKRVISNVRLAERYIDEMHNGSLSGLLYQHAGKYYCGVKLKTKKQPIKIRRGYDPVEDQILKLAESKTAITREEIHKHLLTNLKWIRSPKTVERYIKQLVKKKCLTPIEKDWFQYNKHPETI
;
A
#
# COMPACT_ATOMS: atom_id res chain seq x y z
N MET A 1 18.02 22.57 8.40
CA MET A 1 16.56 22.41 8.59
C MET A 1 16.33 21.42 9.73
N ARG A 2 15.51 21.77 10.73
CA ARG A 2 15.21 20.88 11.88
C ARG A 2 14.15 19.85 11.49
N ARG A 3 14.28 18.62 11.97
CA ARG A 3 13.29 17.55 11.83
C ARG A 3 12.59 17.32 13.15
N PHE A 4 11.26 17.25 13.14
CA PHE A 4 10.44 17.01 14.31
C PHE A 4 9.84 15.61 14.19
N ILE A 5 10.19 14.73 15.13
CA ILE A 5 9.86 13.31 15.06
C ILE A 5 8.94 12.95 16.22
N LEU A 6 7.76 12.45 15.91
CA LEU A 6 6.84 11.87 16.88
C LEU A 6 7.35 10.50 17.31
N SER A 7 7.66 10.36 18.58
CA SER A 7 8.28 9.17 19.17
C SER A 7 7.66 8.84 20.53
N ASN A 8 7.97 7.66 21.06
CA ASN A 8 7.53 7.25 22.38
C ASN A 8 8.30 7.96 23.49
N ARG A 9 7.61 8.22 24.60
CA ARG A 9 8.30 8.42 25.88
C ARG A 9 9.10 7.16 26.24
N PRO A 10 10.26 7.30 26.90
CA PRO A 10 10.96 6.17 27.49
C PRO A 10 10.01 5.31 28.33
N GLY A 11 9.97 4.01 28.06
CA GLY A 11 9.07 3.06 28.74
C GLY A 11 7.65 2.95 28.17
N SER A 12 7.30 3.71 27.13
CA SER A 12 6.02 3.57 26.40
C SER A 12 6.21 2.86 25.07
N ASP A 13 5.16 2.22 24.55
CA ASP A 13 5.18 1.57 23.24
C ASP A 13 5.17 2.62 22.10
N LEU A 14 6.03 2.41 21.09
CA LEU A 14 6.19 3.33 19.96
C LEU A 14 4.99 3.34 19.01
N HIS A 15 4.29 2.22 18.83
CA HIS A 15 3.07 2.20 18.03
C HIS A 15 1.96 2.97 18.72
N ILE A 16 1.76 2.76 20.03
CA ILE A 16 0.77 3.54 20.80
C ILE A 16 1.06 5.03 20.73
N ALA A 17 2.34 5.43 20.87
CA ALA A 17 2.74 6.82 20.83
C ALA A 17 2.54 7.52 19.48
N VAL A 18 2.54 6.77 18.38
CA VAL A 18 2.39 7.29 17.01
C VAL A 18 0.94 7.18 16.52
N GLU A 19 0.25 6.08 16.81
CA GLU A 19 -1.13 5.80 16.36
C GLU A 19 -2.19 6.51 17.22
N ASN A 20 -1.94 6.64 18.53
CA ASN A 20 -2.83 7.36 19.45
C ASN A 20 -2.02 8.33 20.34
N PRO A 21 -1.52 9.43 19.76
CA PRO A 21 -0.59 10.30 20.44
C PRO A 21 -1.23 10.94 21.67
N SER A 22 -0.51 10.91 22.79
CA SER A 22 -0.96 11.54 24.04
C SER A 22 0.22 12.09 24.84
N PRO A 23 0.00 13.06 25.74
CA PRO A 23 1.07 13.56 26.59
C PRO A 23 1.70 12.48 27.48
N MET A 24 0.99 11.37 27.74
CA MET A 24 1.48 10.27 28.57
C MET A 24 2.41 9.32 27.82
N HIS A 25 2.26 9.20 26.50
CA HIS A 25 2.96 8.18 25.71
C HIS A 25 3.89 8.77 24.65
N SER A 26 3.72 10.04 24.28
CA SER A 26 4.34 10.63 23.10
C SER A 26 5.22 11.85 23.43
N ILE A 27 6.33 11.97 22.70
CA ILE A 27 7.21 13.14 22.69
C ILE A 27 7.56 13.50 21.25
N ILE A 28 7.97 14.74 21.06
CA ILE A 28 8.48 15.25 19.80
C ILE A 28 10.01 15.38 19.97
N ARG A 29 10.76 14.50 19.32
CA ARG A 29 12.21 14.59 19.23
C ARG A 29 12.58 15.63 18.18
N VAL A 30 13.48 16.55 18.55
CA VAL A 30 13.92 17.63 17.68
C VAL A 30 15.33 17.32 17.20
N ILE A 31 15.48 16.97 15.92
CA ILE A 31 16.77 16.66 15.31
C ILE A 31 17.26 17.87 14.51
N LYS A 32 18.43 18.39 14.86
CA LYS A 32 19.09 19.48 14.14
C LYS A 32 19.64 19.02 12.79
N SER A 33 20.06 19.98 11.97
CA SER A 33 20.66 19.69 10.66
C SER A 33 21.98 18.93 10.73
N ASP A 34 22.71 19.05 11.83
CA ASP A 34 23.97 18.34 12.10
C ASP A 34 23.76 16.93 12.67
N GLY A 35 22.51 16.52 12.90
CA GLY A 35 22.15 15.22 13.46
C GLY A 35 22.11 15.14 14.99
N THR A 36 22.42 16.24 15.69
CA THR A 36 22.29 16.31 17.15
C THR A 36 20.81 16.47 17.58
N GLU A 37 20.48 15.98 18.77
CA GLU A 37 19.13 16.08 19.34
C GLU A 37 19.05 17.23 20.34
N ASP A 38 18.04 18.08 20.16
CA ASP A 38 17.61 19.05 21.18
C ASP A 38 16.73 18.36 22.23
N GLU A 39 16.47 19.07 23.32
CA GLU A 39 15.56 18.62 24.36
C GLU A 39 14.18 18.27 23.77
N PRO A 40 13.61 17.10 24.11
CA PRO A 40 12.35 16.65 23.53
C PRO A 40 11.19 17.53 23.99
N ILE A 41 10.34 17.92 23.03
CA ILE A 41 9.14 18.72 23.31
C ILE A 41 8.02 17.74 23.72
N PRO A 42 7.27 18.01 24.80
CA PRO A 42 6.12 17.18 25.15
C PRO A 42 5.06 17.25 24.05
N TRP A 43 4.47 16.09 23.74
CA TRP A 43 3.35 16.07 22.81
C TRP A 43 2.09 16.63 23.47
N THR A 44 1.43 17.54 22.77
CA THR A 44 0.11 18.10 23.08
C THR A 44 -0.62 18.37 21.77
N PRO A 45 -1.95 18.54 21.78
CA PRO A 45 -2.68 18.96 20.58
C PRO A 45 -2.11 20.24 19.96
N LEU A 46 -1.70 21.21 20.79
CA LEU A 46 -1.09 22.45 20.32
C LEU A 46 0.25 22.22 19.62
N THR A 47 1.17 21.47 20.23
CA THR A 47 2.49 21.20 19.63
C THR A 47 2.39 20.35 18.36
N ASN A 48 1.40 19.46 18.27
CA ASN A 48 1.10 18.70 17.06
C ASN A 48 0.72 19.59 15.85
N HIS A 49 0.01 20.71 16.09
CA HIS A 49 -0.33 21.67 15.04
C HIS A 49 0.83 22.61 14.70
N MET A 50 1.71 22.91 15.65
CA MET A 50 2.81 23.85 15.46
C MET A 50 4.00 23.28 14.68
N TYR A 51 4.21 21.95 14.71
CA TYR A 51 5.37 21.31 14.10
C TYR A 51 4.99 20.28 13.03
N PRO A 52 5.72 20.20 11.90
CA PRO A 52 5.48 19.19 10.87
C PRO A 52 6.06 17.83 11.31
N LEU A 53 5.31 17.12 12.16
CA LEU A 53 5.76 15.87 12.77
C LEU A 53 5.87 14.73 11.74
N GLN A 54 6.98 14.00 11.80
CA GLN A 54 7.18 12.74 11.10
C GLN A 54 7.16 11.59 12.10
N PRO A 55 6.61 10.41 11.76
CA PRO A 55 6.68 9.26 12.64
C PRO A 55 8.14 8.81 12.83
N ASP A 56 8.47 8.29 14.01
CA ASP A 56 9.81 7.78 14.32
C ASP A 56 10.30 6.80 13.24
N PRO A 57 11.54 6.93 12.72
CA PRO A 57 12.08 5.98 11.75
C PRO A 57 12.03 4.52 12.23
N GLN A 58 12.06 4.29 13.56
CA GLN A 58 11.92 2.97 14.17
C GLN A 58 10.49 2.45 14.18
N TYR A 59 9.48 3.30 14.05
CA TYR A 59 8.08 2.88 13.89
C TYR A 59 7.91 1.96 12.67
N ARG A 60 8.78 2.10 11.66
CA ARG A 60 8.77 1.28 10.43
C ARG A 60 9.80 0.14 10.45
N LYS A 61 10.51 -0.06 11.56
CA LYS A 61 11.43 -1.20 11.74
C LYS A 61 10.65 -2.39 12.31
N PRO A 62 10.93 -3.62 11.85
CA PRO A 62 10.33 -4.82 12.45
C PRO A 62 10.70 -4.85 13.94
N GLN A 63 9.69 -4.86 14.81
CA GLN A 63 9.87 -5.12 16.23
C GLN A 63 9.67 -6.62 16.46
N TYR A 64 10.47 -7.22 17.32
CA TYR A 64 10.37 -8.64 17.66
C TYR A 64 10.05 -8.76 19.15
N ILE A 65 9.06 -9.57 19.50
CA ILE A 65 8.88 -10.05 20.88
C ILE A 65 9.65 -11.35 21.05
N ILE A 66 10.43 -11.46 22.12
CA ILE A 66 11.05 -12.73 22.51
C ILE A 66 9.97 -13.56 23.21
N THR A 67 9.52 -14.63 22.55
CA THR A 67 8.61 -15.62 23.14
C THR A 67 9.40 -16.86 23.56
N PRO A 68 8.84 -17.74 24.41
CA PRO A 68 9.48 -19.01 24.76
C PRO A 68 9.80 -19.90 23.54
N THR A 69 9.12 -19.66 22.41
CA THR A 69 9.30 -20.36 21.13
C THR A 69 10.21 -19.63 20.13
N GLY A 70 10.82 -18.50 20.52
CA GLY A 70 11.71 -17.69 19.68
C GLY A 70 11.23 -16.24 19.46
N GLU A 71 11.96 -15.50 18.62
CA GLU A 71 11.59 -14.14 18.22
C GLU A 71 10.37 -14.15 17.29
N LYS A 72 9.31 -13.42 17.66
CA LYS A 72 8.10 -13.28 16.85
C LYS A 72 7.93 -11.82 16.44
N GLU A 73 7.91 -11.55 15.12
CA GLU A 73 7.72 -10.20 14.56
C GLU A 73 6.36 -9.64 15.00
N ILE A 74 6.33 -8.47 15.64
CA ILE A 74 5.11 -7.72 15.94
C ILE A 74 4.52 -7.28 14.60
N PRO A 75 3.27 -7.67 14.27
CA PRO A 75 2.67 -7.31 13.00
C PRO A 75 2.45 -5.79 12.94
N LEU A 76 3.23 -5.10 12.09
CA LEU A 76 2.93 -3.72 11.69
C LEU A 76 1.49 -3.63 11.17
N MET A 77 0.67 -2.80 11.82
CA MET A 77 -0.62 -2.41 11.27
C MET A 77 -0.37 -1.79 9.89
N HIS A 78 -0.91 -2.41 8.85
CA HIS A 78 -0.83 -1.83 7.51
C HIS A 78 -1.74 -0.61 7.46
N GLU A 79 -1.18 0.54 7.09
CA GLU A 79 -1.95 1.75 6.82
C GLU A 79 -3.04 1.42 5.79
N GLU A 80 -4.29 1.77 6.10
CA GLU A 80 -5.40 1.54 5.17
C GLU A 80 -5.13 2.25 3.83
N ASP A 81 -5.47 1.57 2.72
CA ASP A 81 -5.36 2.13 1.36
C ASP A 81 -3.92 2.49 0.94
N VAL A 82 -2.93 1.80 1.51
CA VAL A 82 -1.54 1.88 1.10
C VAL A 82 -1.07 0.55 0.51
N LEU A 83 -0.48 0.62 -0.68
CA LEU A 83 0.22 -0.49 -1.33
C LEU A 83 1.69 -0.17 -1.50
N TYR A 84 2.49 -1.16 -1.87
CA TYR A 84 3.92 -1.04 -1.96
C TYR A 84 4.44 -1.45 -3.34
N ILE A 85 5.65 -1.00 -3.67
CA ILE A 85 6.34 -1.40 -4.91
C ILE A 85 6.75 -2.87 -4.82
N GLY A 86 6.75 -3.58 -5.95
CA GLY A 86 7.40 -4.89 -6.08
C GLY A 86 6.49 -6.07 -6.37
N GLU A 87 5.20 -5.96 -6.04
CA GLU A 87 4.24 -7.05 -6.29
C GLU A 87 2.92 -6.50 -6.84
N ASN A 88 2.14 -7.36 -7.49
CA ASN A 88 0.85 -6.98 -8.04
C ASN A 88 -0.12 -6.45 -6.96
N PRO A 89 -0.80 -5.31 -7.19
CA PRO A 89 -1.61 -4.65 -6.17
C PRO A 89 -2.75 -5.51 -5.64
N PHE A 90 -3.37 -6.35 -6.48
CA PHE A 90 -4.45 -7.24 -6.04
C PHE A 90 -3.95 -8.37 -5.17
N ILE A 91 -2.77 -8.91 -5.48
CA ILE A 91 -2.07 -9.90 -4.63
C ILE A 91 -1.77 -9.30 -3.25
N GLN A 92 -1.28 -8.05 -3.22
CA GLN A 92 -1.02 -7.34 -1.96
C GLN A 92 -2.31 -7.16 -1.14
N LEU A 93 -3.38 -6.69 -1.77
CA LEU A 93 -4.67 -6.49 -1.10
C LEU A 93 -5.23 -7.79 -0.50
N ILE A 94 -5.19 -8.89 -1.26
CA ILE A 94 -5.61 -10.21 -0.75
C ILE A 94 -4.72 -10.62 0.44
N TYR A 95 -3.40 -10.52 0.28
CA TYR A 95 -2.47 -10.91 1.32
C TYR A 95 -2.69 -10.14 2.62
N TYR A 96 -2.87 -8.82 2.54
CA TYR A 96 -3.10 -7.97 3.70
C TYR A 96 -4.45 -8.23 4.35
N TYR A 97 -5.51 -8.43 3.55
CA TYR A 97 -6.80 -8.81 4.08
C TYR A 97 -6.73 -10.13 4.85
N VAL A 98 -6.13 -11.17 4.27
CA VAL A 98 -5.99 -12.48 4.92
C VAL A 98 -5.13 -12.38 6.18
N LYS A 99 -4.04 -11.59 6.14
CA LYS A 99 -3.14 -11.39 7.30
C LYS A 99 -3.85 -10.75 8.50
N GLN A 100 -4.86 -9.91 8.24
CA GLN A 100 -5.69 -9.30 9.27
C GLN A 100 -6.74 -10.24 9.86
N GLN A 101 -6.94 -11.44 9.28
CA GLN A 101 -7.90 -12.43 9.77
C GLN A 101 -7.21 -13.50 10.63
N PRO A 102 -7.20 -13.38 11.97
CA PRO A 102 -6.51 -14.34 12.84
C PRO A 102 -7.06 -15.77 12.71
N ASN A 103 -8.34 -15.90 12.38
CA ASN A 103 -9.03 -17.19 12.22
C ASN A 103 -9.08 -17.69 10.77
N GLY A 104 -8.27 -17.11 9.87
CA GLY A 104 -8.27 -17.38 8.44
C GLY A 104 -9.47 -16.77 7.71
N ALA A 105 -9.32 -16.53 6.41
CA ALA A 105 -10.34 -15.91 5.57
C ALA A 105 -11.02 -16.95 4.66
N LYS A 106 -12.34 -16.91 4.52
CA LYS A 106 -13.01 -17.74 3.50
C LYS A 106 -12.84 -17.13 2.11
N LYS A 107 -12.81 -17.97 1.08
CA LYS A 107 -12.72 -17.53 -0.32
C LYS A 107 -13.75 -16.43 -0.67
N GLY A 108 -15.00 -16.64 -0.26
CA GLY A 108 -16.10 -15.70 -0.50
C GLY A 108 -15.90 -14.35 0.18
N ASP A 109 -15.33 -14.32 1.38
CA ASP A 109 -15.04 -13.07 2.09
C ASP A 109 -13.92 -12.27 1.42
N ILE A 110 -12.87 -12.95 0.92
CA ILE A 110 -11.80 -12.31 0.13
C ILE A 110 -12.37 -11.69 -1.16
N ILE A 111 -13.25 -12.41 -1.85
CA ILE A 111 -13.91 -11.92 -3.07
C ILE A 111 -14.79 -10.71 -2.75
N ARG A 112 -15.60 -10.78 -1.67
CA ARG A 112 -16.45 -9.66 -1.21
C ARG A 112 -15.61 -8.44 -0.89
N PHE A 113 -14.49 -8.62 -0.19
CA PHE A 113 -13.55 -7.55 0.13
C PHE A 113 -13.06 -6.82 -1.13
N LEU A 114 -12.63 -7.56 -2.17
CA LEU A 114 -12.14 -6.95 -3.41
C LEU A 114 -13.23 -6.28 -4.25
N THR A 115 -14.41 -6.91 -4.32
CA THR A 115 -15.47 -6.54 -5.29
C THR A 115 -16.50 -5.56 -4.74
N GLN A 116 -16.83 -5.64 -3.44
CA GLN A 116 -17.90 -4.85 -2.83
C GLN A 116 -17.38 -3.82 -1.83
N GLU A 117 -16.39 -4.19 -1.00
CA GLU A 117 -15.87 -3.32 0.07
C GLU A 117 -14.84 -2.34 -0.48
N LYS A 118 -13.76 -2.83 -1.09
CA LYS A 118 -12.74 -1.99 -1.76
C LYS A 118 -13.15 -1.57 -3.18
N ARG A 119 -14.02 -2.35 -3.84
CA ARG A 119 -14.51 -2.13 -5.20
C ARG A 119 -13.37 -1.92 -6.23
N VAL A 120 -12.26 -2.65 -6.05
CA VAL A 120 -11.05 -2.54 -6.89
C VAL A 120 -11.10 -3.48 -8.10
N ILE A 121 -11.97 -4.50 -8.05
CA ILE A 121 -12.19 -5.47 -9.13
C ILE A 121 -13.70 -5.63 -9.33
N SER A 122 -14.18 -5.52 -10.56
CA SER A 122 -15.60 -5.75 -10.89
C SER A 122 -15.91 -7.21 -11.25
N ASN A 123 -14.90 -8.01 -11.59
CA ASN A 123 -15.07 -9.38 -12.07
C ASN A 123 -14.68 -10.42 -10.99
N VAL A 124 -15.67 -11.15 -10.47
CA VAL A 124 -15.46 -12.22 -9.47
C VAL A 124 -14.48 -13.28 -9.95
N ARG A 125 -14.56 -13.74 -11.20
CA ARG A 125 -13.64 -14.76 -11.74
C ARG A 125 -12.19 -14.27 -11.75
N LEU A 126 -11.97 -12.97 -11.93
CA LEU A 126 -10.62 -12.39 -11.85
C LEU A 126 -10.09 -12.42 -10.41
N ALA A 127 -10.93 -12.09 -9.42
CA ALA A 127 -10.58 -12.20 -8.01
C ALA A 127 -10.25 -13.66 -7.63
N GLU A 128 -11.06 -14.62 -8.08
CA GLU A 128 -10.81 -16.04 -7.87
C GLU A 128 -9.47 -16.49 -8.46
N ARG A 129 -9.14 -16.03 -9.67
CA ARG A 129 -7.87 -16.33 -10.31
C ARG A 129 -6.67 -15.83 -9.51
N TYR A 130 -6.76 -14.65 -8.88
CA TYR A 130 -5.68 -14.16 -8.02
C TYR A 130 -5.52 -15.00 -6.76
N ILE A 131 -6.64 -15.40 -6.13
CA ILE A 131 -6.60 -16.30 -4.97
C ILE A 131 -5.97 -17.65 -5.35
N ASP A 132 -6.37 -18.21 -6.49
CA ASP A 132 -5.83 -19.47 -7.00
C ASP A 132 -4.34 -19.34 -7.37
N GLU A 133 -3.93 -18.22 -7.97
CA GLU A 133 -2.51 -17.96 -8.28
C GLU A 133 -1.62 -17.91 -7.03
N MET A 134 -2.13 -17.37 -5.93
CA MET A 134 -1.44 -17.31 -4.62
C MET A 134 -1.40 -18.64 -3.88
N HIS A 135 -2.33 -19.55 -4.18
CA HIS A 135 -2.44 -20.84 -3.50
C HIS A 135 -1.81 -21.98 -4.31
N ASN A 136 -2.25 -22.16 -5.55
CA ASN A 136 -1.91 -23.28 -6.43
C ASN A 136 -1.03 -22.86 -7.63
N GLY A 137 -0.94 -21.57 -7.94
CA GLY A 137 -0.29 -21.08 -9.15
C GLY A 137 1.16 -20.64 -8.96
N SER A 138 1.59 -19.69 -9.80
CA SER A 138 2.97 -19.19 -9.85
C SER A 138 3.45 -18.51 -8.55
N LEU A 139 2.51 -18.12 -7.69
CA LEU A 139 2.75 -17.49 -6.40
C LEU A 139 2.34 -18.41 -5.24
N SER A 140 2.27 -19.72 -5.48
CA SER A 140 1.95 -20.73 -4.48
C SER A 140 2.78 -20.55 -3.21
N GLY A 141 2.13 -20.73 -2.06
CA GLY A 141 2.74 -20.54 -0.76
C GLY A 141 2.57 -19.15 -0.18
N LEU A 142 2.14 -18.14 -0.96
CA LEU A 142 1.65 -16.88 -0.39
C LEU A 142 0.39 -17.12 0.45
N LEU A 143 -0.49 -18.00 -0.02
CA LEU A 143 -1.62 -18.52 0.72
C LEU A 143 -1.55 -20.03 0.86
N TYR A 144 -1.92 -20.54 2.04
CA TYR A 144 -2.23 -21.95 2.25
C TYR A 144 -3.66 -22.09 2.75
N GLN A 145 -4.27 -23.24 2.49
CA GLN A 145 -5.65 -23.53 2.91
C GLN A 145 -5.64 -24.55 4.05
N HIS A 146 -6.38 -24.25 5.12
CA HIS A 146 -6.62 -25.15 6.24
C HIS A 146 -8.07 -25.04 6.69
N ALA A 147 -8.76 -26.16 6.88
CA ALA A 147 -10.18 -26.22 7.27
C ALA A 147 -11.10 -25.30 6.43
N GLY A 148 -10.88 -25.25 5.11
CA GLY A 148 -11.68 -24.44 4.17
C GLY A 148 -11.41 -22.93 4.22
N LYS A 149 -10.40 -22.48 4.96
CA LYS A 149 -10.00 -21.07 5.08
C LYS A 149 -8.57 -20.85 4.60
N TYR A 150 -8.29 -19.65 4.11
CA TYR A 150 -6.98 -19.21 3.67
C TYR A 150 -6.23 -18.48 4.77
N TYR A 151 -4.93 -18.73 4.84
CA TYR A 151 -3.99 -18.12 5.75
C TYR A 151 -2.75 -17.67 4.96
N CYS A 152 -2.06 -16.63 5.44
CA CYS A 152 -0.79 -16.20 4.86
C CYS A 152 0.31 -17.21 5.16
N GLY A 153 1.00 -17.69 4.13
CA GLY A 153 2.18 -18.53 4.25
C GLY A 153 3.45 -17.67 4.23
N VAL A 154 4.17 -17.69 3.10
CA VAL A 154 5.44 -16.98 2.94
C VAL A 154 5.25 -15.46 2.94
N LYS A 155 6.31 -14.73 3.32
CA LYS A 155 6.30 -13.26 3.36
C LYS A 155 6.21 -12.68 1.95
N LEU A 156 5.27 -11.75 1.78
CA LEU A 156 5.11 -11.00 0.54
C LEU A 156 6.36 -10.15 0.25
N LYS A 157 6.86 -10.21 -0.99
CA LYS A 157 8.08 -9.50 -1.41
C LYS A 157 7.76 -8.09 -1.91
N THR A 158 7.57 -7.15 -0.99
CA THR A 158 7.38 -5.72 -1.32
C THR A 158 8.53 -4.85 -0.81
N LYS A 159 8.72 -3.68 -1.42
CA LYS A 159 9.66 -2.65 -0.97
C LYS A 159 8.96 -1.64 -0.06
N LYS A 160 9.67 -1.03 0.89
CA LYS A 160 9.12 -0.10 1.89
C LYS A 160 8.62 1.27 1.36
N GLN A 161 8.42 1.44 0.06
CA GLN A 161 7.90 2.69 -0.51
C GLN A 161 6.37 2.63 -0.63
N PRO A 162 5.63 3.38 0.22
CA PRO A 162 4.18 3.35 0.22
C PRO A 162 3.59 4.15 -0.96
N ILE A 163 2.47 3.65 -1.48
CA ILE A 163 1.70 4.22 -2.58
C ILE A 163 0.25 4.25 -2.14
N LYS A 164 -0.32 5.46 -2.03
CA LYS A 164 -1.73 5.65 -1.70
C LYS A 164 -2.62 5.26 -2.88
N ILE A 165 -3.58 4.39 -2.63
CA ILE A 165 -4.60 3.98 -3.60
C ILE A 165 -5.93 4.68 -3.32
N ARG A 166 -6.69 4.96 -4.38
CA ARG A 166 -8.03 5.52 -4.28
C ARG A 166 -9.06 4.40 -4.12
N ARG A 167 -9.93 4.48 -3.10
CA ARG A 167 -11.03 3.51 -2.92
C ARG A 167 -11.98 3.54 -4.12
N GLY A 168 -12.44 2.37 -4.56
CA GLY A 168 -13.35 2.26 -5.70
C GLY A 168 -12.71 2.33 -7.08
N TYR A 169 -11.38 2.44 -7.15
CA TYR A 169 -10.64 2.47 -8.41
C TYR A 169 -9.72 1.27 -8.49
N ASP A 170 -9.54 0.75 -9.70
CA ASP A 170 -8.47 -0.20 -9.99
C ASP A 170 -7.12 0.49 -9.68
N PRO A 171 -6.29 -0.05 -8.77
CA PRO A 171 -5.04 0.59 -8.38
C PRO A 171 -4.09 0.84 -9.54
N VAL A 172 -4.06 -0.06 -10.53
CA VAL A 172 -3.19 0.09 -11.70
C VAL A 172 -3.69 1.25 -12.58
N GLU A 173 -4.99 1.29 -12.86
CA GLU A 173 -5.59 2.39 -13.63
C GLU A 173 -5.37 3.74 -12.95
N ASP A 174 -5.62 3.83 -11.64
CA ASP A 174 -5.43 5.05 -10.85
C ASP A 174 -3.98 5.57 -10.91
N GLN A 175 -2.98 4.69 -10.86
CA GLN A 175 -1.58 5.12 -11.00
C GLN A 175 -1.25 5.63 -12.41
N ILE A 176 -1.80 5.00 -13.46
CA ILE A 176 -1.62 5.51 -14.84
C ILE A 176 -2.25 6.90 -14.96
N LEU A 177 -3.46 7.10 -14.43
CA LEU A 177 -4.16 8.37 -14.50
C LEU A 177 -3.44 9.46 -13.70
N LYS A 178 -2.95 9.17 -12.48
CA LYS A 178 -2.14 10.11 -11.69
C LYS A 178 -0.86 10.52 -12.42
N LEU A 179 -0.21 9.57 -13.08
CA LEU A 179 0.98 9.85 -13.89
C LEU A 179 0.64 10.76 -15.07
N ALA A 180 -0.49 10.49 -15.75
CA ALA A 180 -0.95 11.29 -16.88
C ALA A 180 -1.45 12.69 -16.46
N GLU A 181 -2.14 12.82 -15.33
CA GLU A 181 -2.65 14.09 -14.79
C GLU A 181 -1.54 15.09 -14.46
N SER A 182 -0.35 14.59 -14.12
CA SER A 182 0.82 15.45 -13.86
C SER A 182 1.45 16.06 -15.12
N LYS A 183 0.94 15.74 -16.32
CA LYS A 183 1.53 16.08 -17.62
C LYS A 183 0.47 16.52 -18.63
N THR A 184 0.89 17.30 -19.63
CA THR A 184 0.03 17.65 -20.76
C THR A 184 -0.27 16.44 -21.66
N ALA A 185 0.74 15.59 -21.86
CA ALA A 185 0.63 14.33 -22.59
C ALA A 185 1.60 13.30 -22.00
N ILE A 186 1.28 12.02 -22.17
CA ILE A 186 2.07 10.89 -21.69
C ILE A 186 2.33 9.90 -22.82
N THR A 187 3.53 9.33 -22.86
CA THR A 187 3.90 8.32 -23.86
C THR A 187 3.56 6.91 -23.40
N ARG A 188 3.32 6.00 -24.35
CA ARG A 188 3.20 4.56 -24.10
C ARG A 188 4.41 4.03 -23.31
N GLU A 189 5.61 4.41 -23.70
CA GLU A 189 6.85 3.97 -23.05
C GLU A 189 6.91 4.39 -21.57
N GLU A 190 6.50 5.61 -21.24
CA GLU A 190 6.45 6.08 -19.86
C GLU A 190 5.49 5.25 -19.00
N ILE A 191 4.34 4.86 -19.54
CA ILE A 191 3.38 3.98 -18.85
C ILE A 191 4.01 2.60 -18.60
N HIS A 192 4.66 2.02 -19.61
CA HIS A 192 5.38 0.75 -19.46
C HIS A 192 6.47 0.83 -18.40
N LYS A 193 7.35 1.84 -18.48
CA LYS A 193 8.44 2.06 -17.52
C LYS A 193 7.89 2.24 -16.11
N HIS A 194 6.80 2.99 -15.95
CA HIS A 194 6.19 3.20 -14.65
C HIS A 194 5.68 1.88 -14.03
N LEU A 195 4.92 1.08 -14.78
CA LEU A 195 4.29 -0.13 -14.24
C LEU A 195 5.24 -1.32 -14.11
N LEU A 196 6.13 -1.52 -15.08
CA LEU A 196 7.05 -2.66 -15.15
C LEU A 196 8.32 -2.43 -14.32
N THR A 197 8.88 -1.22 -14.36
CA THR A 197 10.21 -0.93 -13.79
C THR A 197 10.12 -0.19 -12.47
N ASN A 198 9.34 0.89 -12.41
CA ASN A 198 9.28 1.74 -11.22
C ASN A 198 8.42 1.09 -10.13
N LEU A 199 7.18 0.71 -10.45
CA LEU A 199 6.26 0.07 -9.51
C LEU A 199 6.45 -1.44 -9.43
N LYS A 200 6.84 -2.07 -10.55
CA LYS A 200 6.93 -3.54 -10.68
C LYS A 200 5.62 -4.26 -10.31
N TRP A 201 4.48 -3.60 -10.48
CA TRP A 201 3.15 -4.14 -10.19
C TRP A 201 2.65 -5.08 -11.29
N ILE A 202 3.24 -4.97 -12.49
CA ILE A 202 2.94 -5.80 -13.64
C ILE A 202 4.24 -6.43 -14.12
N ARG A 203 4.17 -7.70 -14.54
CA ARG A 203 5.32 -8.45 -15.07
C ARG A 203 5.34 -8.58 -16.60
N SER A 204 4.20 -8.33 -17.26
CA SER A 204 4.05 -8.50 -18.71
C SER A 204 3.69 -7.20 -19.42
N PRO A 205 4.45 -6.79 -20.46
CA PRO A 205 4.07 -5.66 -21.32
C PRO A 205 2.68 -5.80 -21.93
N LYS A 206 2.23 -7.03 -22.23
CA LYS A 206 0.89 -7.29 -22.77
C LYS A 206 -0.22 -6.85 -21.81
N THR A 207 0.01 -7.00 -20.51
CA THR A 207 -0.93 -6.56 -19.47
C THR A 207 -1.00 -5.04 -19.41
N VAL A 208 0.13 -4.35 -19.55
CA VAL A 208 0.17 -2.87 -19.65
C VAL A 208 -0.66 -2.39 -20.83
N GLU A 209 -0.49 -2.98 -22.01
CA GLU A 209 -1.28 -2.65 -23.19
C GLU A 209 -2.79 -2.87 -22.99
N ARG A 210 -3.17 -3.90 -22.22
CA ARG A 210 -4.58 -4.12 -21.86
C ARG A 210 -5.14 -2.96 -21.04
N TYR A 211 -4.39 -2.46 -20.07
CA TYR A 211 -4.80 -1.30 -19.27
C TYR A 211 -4.90 -0.03 -20.11
N ILE A 212 -3.92 0.23 -20.99
CA ILE A 212 -3.95 1.38 -21.90
C ILE A 212 -5.22 1.32 -22.78
N LYS A 213 -5.50 0.17 -23.41
CA LYS A 213 -6.71 -0.02 -24.23
C LYS A 213 -7.99 0.20 -23.43
N GLN A 214 -8.03 -0.25 -22.18
CA GLN A 214 -9.19 -0.09 -21.30
C GLN A 214 -9.42 1.39 -20.93
N LEU A 215 -8.36 2.13 -20.61
CA LEU A 215 -8.43 3.55 -20.31
C LEU A 215 -8.83 4.40 -21.54
N VAL A 216 -8.35 4.02 -22.73
CA VAL A 216 -8.79 4.65 -23.99
C VAL A 216 -10.27 4.37 -24.26
N LYS A 217 -10.72 3.12 -24.07
CA LYS A 217 -12.15 2.76 -24.21
C LYS A 217 -13.04 3.53 -23.23
N LYS A 218 -12.56 3.78 -22.01
CA LYS A 218 -13.23 4.59 -20.98
C LYS A 218 -13.14 6.11 -21.25
N LYS A 219 -12.46 6.54 -22.32
CA LYS A 219 -12.18 7.94 -22.68
C LYS A 219 -11.36 8.72 -21.64
N CYS A 220 -10.70 8.03 -20.71
CA CYS A 220 -9.80 8.67 -19.73
C CYS A 220 -8.45 9.05 -20.36
N LEU A 221 -8.05 8.33 -21.42
CA LEU A 221 -6.90 8.65 -22.26
C LEU A 221 -7.35 8.80 -23.71
N THR A 222 -6.91 9.85 -24.40
CA THR A 222 -7.17 10.05 -25.84
C THR A 222 -5.87 9.99 -26.62
N PRO A 223 -5.74 9.13 -27.64
CA PRO A 223 -4.56 9.14 -28.50
C PRO A 223 -4.51 10.45 -29.29
N ILE A 224 -3.38 11.14 -29.25
CA ILE A 224 -3.16 12.41 -29.99
C ILE A 224 -2.26 12.15 -31.20
N GLU A 225 -1.19 11.38 -30.98
CA GLU A 225 -0.21 10.97 -31.98
C GLU A 225 0.21 9.52 -31.73
N LYS A 226 1.07 8.98 -32.60
CA LYS A 226 1.64 7.64 -32.41
C LYS A 226 2.31 7.55 -31.04
N ASP A 227 1.79 6.66 -30.19
CA ASP A 227 2.27 6.38 -28.84
C ASP A 227 2.10 7.51 -27.81
N TRP A 228 1.40 8.59 -28.14
CA TRP A 228 1.10 9.72 -27.23
C TRP A 228 -0.37 9.75 -26.83
N PHE A 229 -0.62 10.02 -25.55
CA PHE A 229 -1.97 10.09 -24.97
C PHE A 229 -2.17 11.39 -24.20
N GLN A 230 -3.32 12.02 -24.38
CA GLN A 230 -3.81 13.10 -23.53
C GLN A 230 -4.66 12.53 -22.40
N TYR A 231 -4.46 13.04 -21.18
CA TYR A 231 -5.38 12.78 -20.08
C TYR A 231 -6.65 13.61 -20.26
N ASN A 232 -7.79 12.95 -20.18
CA ASN A 232 -9.08 13.62 -20.04
C ASN A 232 -9.55 13.43 -18.62
N LYS A 233 -9.94 14.53 -17.96
CA LYS A 233 -10.55 14.45 -16.64
C LYS A 233 -11.79 13.56 -16.74
N HIS A 234 -11.84 12.56 -15.85
CA HIS A 234 -12.88 11.54 -15.81
C HIS A 234 -14.27 12.20 -15.96
N PRO A 235 -15.19 11.68 -16.80
CA PRO A 235 -16.59 11.90 -16.53
C PRO A 235 -16.85 11.30 -15.15
N GLU A 236 -17.39 12.10 -14.23
CA GLU A 236 -17.75 11.69 -12.89
C GLU A 236 -18.68 10.47 -12.99
N THR A 237 -18.15 9.27 -12.76
CA THR A 237 -18.96 8.07 -12.56
C THR A 237 -19.27 7.96 -11.08
N ILE A 238 -20.52 8.29 -10.75
CA ILE A 238 -21.23 8.09 -9.47
C ILE A 238 -21.16 6.62 -9.05
#